data_AF-C7MD01-F1
#
_entry.id   AF-C7MD01-F1
#
_cell.length_a   1.000
_cell.length_b   1.000
_cell.length_c   1.000
_cell.angle_alpha   90.00
_cell.angle_beta   90.00
_cell.angle_gamma   90.00
#
_symmetry.space_group_name_H-M   'P 1'
#
loop_
_entity.id
_entity.type
_entity.pdbx_description
1 polymer ?
#
loop_
_entity_poly.entity_id
_entity_poly.type
_entity_poly.pdbx_seq_one_letter_code
_entity_poly.pdbx_strand_id
1 'polypeptide(L)'
;MELARGTHVESPAGIAEAAGDGEPRGAVIAPQGARIDAEASTALLRRCTALAARARVELLAPSRGTAAGELTALLAQMEGWEAGSLEDPDPIMTVLAAAALQDLVEQLRDPATTGLATSAEAVLKVLRSVMAASRVDVPA
;
A
#
# COMPACT_ATOMS: atom_id res chain seq x y z
N MET A 1 4.10 -5.35 71.43
CA MET A 1 4.38 -6.80 71.37
C MET A 1 4.80 -7.09 69.94
N GLU A 2 6.11 -7.14 69.67
CA GLU A 2 6.92 -8.39 69.73
C GLU A 2 6.43 -9.39 68.66
N LEU A 3 7.23 -9.99 67.78
CA LEU A 3 8.68 -10.14 67.64
C LEU A 3 8.97 -10.70 66.23
N ALA A 4 10.19 -10.44 65.77
CA ALA A 4 10.89 -10.96 64.59
C ALA A 4 10.74 -12.46 64.28
N ARG A 5 10.90 -12.81 62.99
CA ARG A 5 11.68 -13.93 62.40
C ARG A 5 11.22 -14.12 60.93
N GLY A 6 12.03 -14.33 59.92
CA GLY A 6 13.45 -14.64 59.79
C GLY A 6 13.66 -15.11 58.34
N THR A 7 14.71 -14.61 57.72
CA THR A 7 15.10 -14.78 56.31
C THR A 7 15.74 -16.15 56.04
N HIS A 8 15.49 -16.75 54.87
CA HIS A 8 16.41 -17.39 53.89
C HIS A 8 15.67 -18.50 53.11
N VAL A 9 15.39 -18.32 51.82
CA VAL A 9 16.22 -18.59 50.61
C VAL A 9 16.10 -20.04 50.16
N GLU A 10 15.50 -20.22 48.99
CA GLU A 10 15.98 -21.13 47.95
C GLU A 10 15.46 -20.63 46.60
N SER A 11 16.41 -20.37 45.72
CA SER A 11 16.30 -20.09 44.28
C SER A 11 17.56 -20.76 43.69
N PRO A 12 17.64 -21.20 42.43
CA PRO A 12 16.71 -21.02 41.30
C PRO A 12 16.46 -22.31 40.50
N ALA A 13 15.54 -22.27 39.53
CA ALA A 13 15.68 -22.84 38.17
C ALA A 13 14.30 -23.14 37.57
N GLY A 14 14.02 -22.54 36.41
CA GLY A 14 12.85 -22.87 35.62
C GLY A 14 12.27 -21.66 34.90
N ILE A 15 13.07 -21.04 34.04
CA ILE A 15 12.55 -20.20 32.96
C ILE A 15 11.67 -21.07 32.06
N ALA A 16 10.36 -20.86 32.16
CA ALA A 16 9.40 -21.21 31.12
C ALA A 16 8.38 -20.07 31.05
N GLU A 17 8.84 -18.95 30.48
CA GLU A 17 7.96 -17.87 30.02
C GLU A 17 7.14 -18.43 28.86
N ALA A 18 5.91 -18.85 29.14
CA ALA A 18 4.88 -18.99 28.12
C ALA A 18 4.54 -17.58 27.65
N ALA A 19 5.08 -17.20 26.50
CA ALA A 19 4.77 -15.95 25.82
C ALA A 19 3.27 -15.90 25.53
N GLY A 20 2.58 -15.09 26.34
CA GLY A 20 1.20 -14.71 26.16
C GLY A 20 1.06 -13.86 24.89
N ASP A 21 0.11 -14.30 24.09
CA ASP A 21 -0.55 -13.64 22.97
C ASP A 21 -0.68 -12.13 23.18
N GLY A 22 0.16 -11.39 22.46
CA GLY A 22 0.17 -9.94 22.40
C GLY A 22 0.59 -9.57 21.00
N GLU A 23 -0.33 -9.74 20.05
CA GLU A 23 -0.15 -9.41 18.65
C GLU A 23 0.29 -7.93 18.52
N PRO A 24 1.54 -7.63 18.12
CA PRO A 24 1.81 -6.31 17.61
C PRO A 24 1.06 -6.23 16.27
N ARG A 25 0.26 -5.17 16.09
CA ARG A 25 -0.18 -4.69 14.77
C ARG A 25 1.08 -4.30 13.98
N GLY A 26 1.82 -5.31 13.54
CA GLY A 26 3.04 -5.23 12.77
C GLY A 26 2.67 -5.05 11.32
N ALA A 27 3.32 -4.08 10.69
CA ALA A 27 3.26 -3.84 9.26
C ALA A 27 3.22 -5.17 8.49
N VAL A 28 2.18 -5.35 7.67
CA VAL A 28 2.14 -6.43 6.69
C VAL A 28 3.21 -6.11 5.66
N ILE A 29 4.45 -6.51 5.95
CA ILE A 29 5.45 -6.70 4.92
C ILE A 29 5.00 -7.98 4.22
N ALA A 30 4.22 -7.83 3.15
CA ALA A 30 3.83 -8.95 2.32
C ALA A 30 5.11 -9.70 1.91
N PRO A 31 5.16 -11.04 2.04
CA PRO A 31 6.31 -11.80 1.57
C PRO A 31 6.52 -11.46 0.10
N GLN A 32 7.78 -11.18 -0.27
CA GLN A 32 8.16 -10.93 -1.65
C GLN A 32 7.69 -12.13 -2.49
N GLY A 33 6.69 -11.92 -3.36
CA GLY A 33 6.02 -12.99 -4.11
C GLY A 33 4.61 -13.35 -3.67
N ALA A 34 3.99 -12.64 -2.73
CA ALA A 34 2.56 -12.78 -2.44
C ALA A 34 1.72 -12.39 -3.65
N ARG A 35 0.92 -13.33 -4.17
CA ARG A 35 -0.07 -13.03 -5.20
C ARG A 35 -1.20 -12.19 -4.60
N ILE A 36 -1.61 -11.17 -5.34
CA ILE A 36 -2.74 -10.31 -5.05
C ILE A 36 -3.89 -10.81 -5.89
N ASP A 37 -4.98 -11.21 -5.24
CA ASP A 37 -6.17 -11.70 -5.95
C ASP A 37 -6.89 -10.57 -6.71
N ALA A 38 -7.76 -10.98 -7.63
CA ALA A 38 -8.52 -10.09 -8.51
C ALA A 38 -9.42 -9.12 -7.72
N GLU A 39 -10.03 -9.54 -6.60
CA GLU A 39 -10.93 -8.70 -5.81
C GLU A 39 -10.14 -7.62 -5.07
N ALA A 40 -9.06 -8.00 -4.41
CA ALA A 40 -8.18 -7.10 -3.68
C ALA A 40 -7.52 -6.07 -4.61
N SER A 41 -6.97 -6.51 -5.74
CA SER A 41 -6.38 -5.63 -6.74
C SER A 41 -7.40 -4.67 -7.35
N THR A 42 -8.60 -5.15 -7.70
CA THR A 42 -9.70 -4.31 -8.20
C THR A 42 -10.13 -3.25 -7.19
N ALA A 43 -10.21 -3.61 -5.91
CA ALA A 43 -10.55 -2.67 -4.83
C ALA A 43 -9.49 -1.57 -4.69
N LEU A 44 -8.20 -1.92 -4.75
CA LEU A 44 -7.09 -0.97 -4.69
C LEU A 44 -7.05 -0.06 -5.93
N LEU A 45 -7.31 -0.59 -7.12
CA LEU A 45 -7.45 0.20 -8.35
C LEU A 45 -8.62 1.19 -8.28
N ARG A 46 -9.78 0.77 -7.79
CA ARG A 46 -10.93 1.68 -7.55
C ARG A 46 -10.58 2.80 -6.58
N ARG A 47 -9.90 2.46 -5.48
CA ARG A 47 -9.45 3.44 -4.49
C ARG A 47 -8.44 4.42 -5.10
N CYS A 48 -7.49 3.92 -5.90
CA CYS A 48 -6.51 4.74 -6.61
C CYS A 48 -7.19 5.76 -7.52
N THR A 49 -8.13 5.31 -8.36
CA THR A 49 -8.89 6.19 -9.26
C THR A 49 -9.65 7.28 -8.49
N ALA A 50 -10.34 6.92 -7.42
CA ALA A 50 -11.10 7.86 -6.60
C ALA A 50 -10.20 8.88 -5.89
N LEU A 51 -9.07 8.43 -5.32
CA LEU A 51 -8.11 9.30 -4.64
C LEU A 51 -7.38 10.23 -5.60
N ALA A 52 -6.99 9.75 -6.79
CA ALA A 52 -6.38 10.59 -7.83
C ALA A 52 -7.34 11.73 -8.27
N ALA A 53 -8.61 11.40 -8.51
CA ALA A 53 -9.62 12.40 -8.84
C ALA A 53 -9.84 13.41 -7.69
N ARG A 54 -9.83 12.95 -6.43
CA ARG A 54 -9.96 13.85 -5.27
C ARG A 54 -8.73 14.72 -5.07
N ALA A 55 -7.52 14.16 -5.19
CA ALA A 55 -6.27 14.91 -5.09
C ALA A 55 -6.21 16.02 -6.14
N ARG A 56 -6.68 15.74 -7.36
CA ARG A 56 -6.86 16.74 -8.42
C ARG A 56 -7.75 17.92 -7.98
N VAL A 57 -8.89 17.62 -7.38
CA VAL A 57 -9.80 18.67 -6.86
C VAL A 57 -9.15 19.46 -5.74
N GLU A 58 -8.38 18.80 -4.85
CA GLU A 58 -7.62 19.47 -3.78
C GLU A 58 -6.53 20.41 -4.34
N LEU A 59 -5.95 20.13 -5.51
CA LEU A 59 -5.01 21.04 -6.19
C LEU A 59 -5.70 22.34 -6.67
N LEU A 60 -6.97 22.26 -7.05
CA LEU A 60 -7.74 23.42 -7.53
C LEU A 60 -8.32 24.25 -6.38
N ALA A 61 -8.57 23.63 -5.23
CA ALA A 61 -9.08 24.27 -4.03
C ALA A 61 -8.32 23.73 -2.81
N PRO A 62 -7.33 24.47 -2.27
CA PRO A 62 -6.51 24.00 -1.15
C PRO A 62 -7.35 23.86 0.11
N SER A 63 -7.96 22.69 0.25
CA SER A 63 -8.61 22.19 1.46
C SER A 63 -7.58 21.40 2.28
N ARG A 64 -7.97 20.80 3.41
CA ARG A 64 -7.05 20.21 4.42
C ARG A 64 -6.18 19.00 3.95
N GLY A 65 -6.01 18.78 2.65
CA GLY A 65 -4.91 17.98 2.06
C GLY A 65 -4.93 16.48 2.38
N THR A 66 -6.11 15.90 2.56
CA THR A 66 -6.22 14.49 2.98
C THR A 66 -6.02 13.51 1.83
N ALA A 67 -6.49 13.84 0.62
CA ALA A 67 -6.47 12.90 -0.49
C ALA A 67 -5.06 12.69 -1.04
N ALA A 68 -4.23 13.74 -1.11
CA ALA A 68 -2.84 13.61 -1.56
C ALA A 68 -2.01 12.71 -0.64
N GLY A 69 -2.21 12.82 0.69
CA GLY A 69 -1.54 11.95 1.66
C GLY A 69 -2.00 10.49 1.58
N GLU A 70 -3.32 10.26 1.50
CA GLU A 70 -3.87 8.90 1.30
C GLU A 70 -3.42 8.29 -0.02
N LEU A 71 -3.38 9.08 -1.09
CA LEU A 71 -2.91 8.63 -2.39
C LEU A 71 -1.44 8.26 -2.33
N THR A 72 -0.59 9.07 -1.69
CA THR A 72 0.84 8.76 -1.52
C THR A 72 1.05 7.41 -0.81
N ALA A 73 0.32 7.16 0.27
CA ALA A 73 0.40 5.89 0.99
C ALA A 73 -0.09 4.70 0.17
N LEU A 74 -1.11 4.89 -0.68
CA LEU A 74 -1.59 3.86 -1.60
C LEU A 74 -0.59 3.59 -2.72
N LEU A 75 0.00 4.62 -3.31
CA LEU A 75 1.00 4.49 -4.37
C LEU A 75 2.23 3.73 -3.87
N ALA A 76 2.72 4.01 -2.65
CA ALA A 76 3.82 3.26 -2.05
C ALA A 76 3.52 1.75 -1.91
N GLN A 77 2.26 1.36 -1.70
CA GLN A 77 1.86 -0.05 -1.69
C GLN A 77 1.86 -0.66 -3.10
N MET A 78 1.44 0.12 -4.11
CA MET A 78 1.34 -0.33 -5.50
C MET A 78 2.69 -0.33 -6.24
N GLU A 79 3.65 0.50 -5.80
CA GLU A 79 5.02 0.53 -6.36
C GLU A 79 5.74 -0.81 -6.22
N GLY A 80 5.39 -1.59 -5.19
CA GLY A 80 5.93 -2.93 -4.96
C GLY A 80 5.26 -4.03 -5.78
N TRP A 81 4.26 -3.73 -6.60
CA TRP A 81 3.61 -4.74 -7.43
C TRP A 81 4.50 -5.13 -8.61
N GLU A 82 4.59 -6.43 -8.86
CA GLU A 82 5.18 -6.95 -10.09
C GLU A 82 4.05 -7.31 -11.06
N ALA A 83 4.29 -7.23 -12.37
CA ALA A 83 3.24 -7.53 -13.36
C ALA A 83 2.70 -8.97 -13.23
N GLY A 84 3.50 -9.90 -12.71
CA GLY A 84 3.10 -11.28 -12.43
C GLY A 84 2.56 -11.55 -11.02
N SER A 85 2.52 -10.55 -10.13
CA SER A 85 1.99 -10.70 -8.77
C SER A 85 0.48 -10.48 -8.70
N LEU A 86 -0.15 -9.97 -9.75
CA LEU A 86 -1.59 -9.72 -9.83
C LEU A 86 -2.29 -10.89 -10.53
N GLU A 87 -3.20 -11.55 -9.83
CA GLU A 87 -4.02 -12.61 -10.38
C GLU A 87 -5.25 -12.02 -11.06
N ASP A 88 -5.27 -12.06 -12.41
CA ASP A 88 -6.36 -11.59 -13.27
C ASP A 88 -6.96 -10.21 -12.88
N PRO A 89 -6.14 -9.13 -12.91
CA PRO A 89 -6.62 -7.81 -12.55
C PRO A 89 -7.67 -7.31 -13.54
N ASP A 90 -8.73 -6.66 -13.03
CA ASP A 90 -9.78 -6.11 -13.89
C ASP A 90 -9.18 -5.12 -14.91
N PRO A 91 -9.31 -5.40 -16.22
CA PRO A 91 -8.61 -4.62 -17.24
C PRO A 91 -9.18 -3.20 -17.39
N ILE A 92 -10.48 -3.03 -17.15
CA ILE A 92 -11.14 -1.72 -17.20
C ILE A 92 -10.62 -0.84 -16.06
N MET A 93 -10.61 -1.37 -14.84
CA MET A 93 -10.14 -0.66 -13.66
C MET A 93 -8.65 -0.36 -13.72
N THR A 94 -7.85 -1.25 -14.31
CA THR A 94 -6.41 -1.01 -14.55
C THR A 94 -6.21 0.19 -15.47
N VAL A 95 -6.93 0.26 -16.59
CA VAL A 95 -6.87 1.39 -17.53
C VAL A 95 -7.37 2.69 -16.87
N LEU A 96 -8.48 2.64 -16.13
CA LEU A 96 -9.03 3.82 -15.45
C LEU A 96 -8.08 4.38 -14.39
N ALA A 97 -7.46 3.52 -13.59
CA ALA A 97 -6.47 3.94 -12.60
C ALA A 97 -5.26 4.58 -13.29
N ALA A 98 -4.75 3.97 -14.36
CA ALA A 98 -3.65 4.54 -15.13
C ALA A 98 -4.00 5.91 -15.74
N ALA A 99 -5.19 6.05 -16.33
CA ALA A 99 -5.63 7.34 -16.89
C ALA A 99 -5.73 8.44 -15.82
N ALA A 100 -6.28 8.11 -14.64
CA ALA A 100 -6.40 9.06 -13.54
C ALA A 100 -5.04 9.51 -12.98
N LEU A 101 -4.07 8.59 -12.88
CA LEU A 101 -2.70 8.93 -12.45
C LEU A 101 -1.96 9.78 -13.50
N GLN A 102 -2.13 9.48 -14.79
CA GLN A 102 -1.52 10.27 -15.86
C GLN A 102 -2.04 11.72 -15.82
N ASP A 103 -3.36 11.89 -15.74
CA ASP A 103 -3.99 13.21 -15.64
C ASP A 103 -3.52 13.99 -14.40
N LEU A 104 -3.34 13.31 -13.26
CA LEU A 104 -2.78 13.91 -12.06
C LEU A 104 -1.33 14.38 -12.27
N VAL A 105 -0.45 13.54 -12.82
CA VAL A 105 0.96 13.88 -13.10
C VAL A 105 1.06 15.09 -14.04
N GLU A 106 0.20 15.18 -15.04
CA GLU A 106 0.19 16.33 -15.96
C GLU A 106 -0.14 17.65 -15.26
N GLN A 107 -0.93 17.60 -14.19
CA GLN A 107 -1.29 18.77 -13.37
C GLN A 107 -0.25 19.08 -12.29
N LEU A 108 0.49 18.07 -11.82
CA LEU A 108 1.55 18.19 -10.81
C LEU A 108 2.89 18.70 -11.37
N ARG A 109 2.95 19.23 -12.61
CA ARG A 109 4.21 19.79 -13.19
C ARG A 109 4.81 20.97 -12.41
N ASP A 110 4.21 21.37 -11.29
CA ASP A 110 4.79 22.29 -10.33
C ASP A 110 5.88 21.60 -9.47
N PRO A 111 7.08 22.20 -9.35
CA PRO A 111 8.22 21.60 -8.66
C PRO A 111 7.99 21.29 -7.17
N ALA A 112 7.01 21.92 -6.51
CA ALA A 112 6.70 21.68 -5.09
C ALA A 112 6.06 20.31 -4.82
N THR A 113 5.58 19.61 -5.86
CA THR A 113 4.85 18.33 -5.74
C THR A 113 5.63 17.10 -6.22
N THR A 114 6.96 17.24 -6.26
CA THR A 114 7.92 16.28 -6.85
C THR A 114 7.77 14.85 -6.30
N GLY A 115 7.47 14.67 -5.01
CA GLY A 115 7.31 13.35 -4.41
C GLY A 115 6.09 12.58 -4.93
N LEU A 116 4.91 13.21 -4.93
CA LEU A 116 3.68 12.58 -5.39
C LEU A 116 3.72 12.28 -6.90
N ALA A 117 4.26 13.21 -7.69
CA ALA A 117 4.45 13.00 -9.12
C ALA A 117 5.36 11.80 -9.40
N THR A 118 6.49 11.69 -8.69
CA THR A 118 7.44 10.56 -8.83
C THR A 118 6.77 9.22 -8.52
N SER A 119 6.02 9.14 -7.41
CA SER A 119 5.29 7.92 -7.04
C SER A 119 4.19 7.56 -8.04
N ALA A 120 3.43 8.55 -8.52
CA ALA A 120 2.41 8.31 -9.54
C ALA A 120 3.03 7.82 -10.85
N GLU A 121 4.17 8.35 -11.27
CA GLU A 121 4.92 7.87 -12.43
C GLU A 121 5.46 6.44 -12.26
N ALA A 122 5.92 6.07 -11.06
CA ALA A 122 6.37 4.72 -10.75
C ALA A 122 5.22 3.71 -10.89
N VAL A 123 4.06 4.00 -10.27
CA VAL A 123 2.87 3.14 -10.38
C VAL A 123 2.33 3.10 -11.82
N LEU A 124 2.39 4.20 -12.58
CA LEU A 124 2.03 4.19 -14.01
C LEU A 124 2.86 3.17 -14.80
N LYS A 125 4.15 2.99 -14.50
CA LYS A 125 4.99 1.97 -15.15
C LYS A 125 4.54 0.55 -14.79
N VAL A 126 4.17 0.32 -13.53
CA VAL A 126 3.59 -0.95 -13.08
C VAL A 126 2.31 -1.26 -13.84
N LEU A 127 1.34 -0.34 -13.84
CA LEU A 127 0.03 -0.55 -14.51
C LEU A 127 0.19 -0.76 -16.02
N ARG A 128 1.13 -0.06 -16.67
CA ARG A 128 1.45 -0.28 -18.09
C ARG A 128 2.03 -1.67 -18.35
N SER A 129 2.85 -2.18 -17.43
CA SER A 129 3.42 -3.52 -17.51
C SER A 129 2.34 -4.60 -17.33
N VAL A 130 1.41 -4.38 -16.39
CA VAL A 130 0.22 -5.24 -16.19
C VAL A 130 -0.63 -5.28 -17.47
N MET A 131 -0.98 -4.11 -18.03
CA MET A 131 -1.74 -4.05 -19.28
C MET A 131 -1.04 -4.73 -20.46
N ALA A 132 0.29 -4.66 -20.53
CA ALA A 132 1.07 -5.33 -21.56
C ALA A 132 1.05 -6.86 -21.39
N ALA A 133 1.11 -7.35 -20.15
CA ALA A 133 1.03 -8.78 -19.83
C ALA A 133 -0.36 -9.38 -20.10
N SER A 134 -1.43 -8.58 -19.97
CA SER A 134 -2.81 -9.01 -20.22
C SER A 134 -3.23 -8.99 -21.70
N ARG A 135 -2.36 -8.54 -22.63
CA ARG A 135 -2.70 -8.57 -24.06
C ARG A 135 -2.71 -10.01 -24.57
N VAL A 136 -3.89 -10.49 -24.93
CA VAL A 136 -4.04 -11.71 -25.72
C VAL A 136 -3.56 -11.42 -27.14
N ASP A 137 -2.50 -12.11 -27.57
CA ASP A 137 -2.07 -12.13 -28.96
C ASP A 137 -3.19 -12.76 -29.80
N VAL A 138 -3.78 -12.00 -30.72
CA VAL A 138 -4.75 -12.54 -31.67
C VAL A 138 -3.94 -12.97 -32.90
N PRO A 139 -3.79 -14.27 -33.18
CA PRO A 139 -3.06 -14.71 -34.35
C PRO A 139 -3.79 -14.23 -35.62
N ALA A 140 -2.97 -13.73 -36.56
CA ALA A 140 -3.40 -13.17 -37.85
C ALA A 140 -4.09 -14.20 -38.76
#